data_AF-A0A257V9K6-F1
#
_entry.id   AF-A0A257V9K6-F1
#
_cell.length_a   1.000
_cell.length_b   1.000
_cell.length_c   1.000
_cell.angle_alpha   90.00
_cell.angle_beta   90.00
_cell.angle_gamma   90.00
#
_symmetry.space_group_name_H-M   'P 1'
#
loop_
_entity.id
_entity.type
_entity.pdbx_description
1 polymer ?
#
loop_
_entity_poly.entity_id
_entity_poly.type
_entity_poly.pdbx_seq_one_letter_code
_entity_poly.pdbx_strand_id
1 'polypeptide(L)' 'MRTRTVTAALVVLLATTAVAAWAEQKDAVGCKDHPLFNRMPTYWIHGCSTKEFDAHVFNVGKGKT' A
#
# COMPACT_ATOMS: atom_id res chain seq x y z
N MET A 1 4.14 -43.13 10.24
CA MET A 1 4.93 -42.00 10.80
C MET A 1 5.32 -40.96 9.75
N ARG A 2 5.76 -41.37 8.54
CA ARG A 2 6.05 -40.46 7.40
C ARG A 2 4.83 -39.66 6.89
N THR A 3 3.64 -40.26 6.84
CA THR A 3 2.43 -39.56 6.40
C THR A 3 2.00 -38.46 7.37
N ARG A 4 2.08 -38.71 8.69
CA ARG A 4 1.75 -37.73 9.75
C ARG A 4 2.68 -36.52 9.78
N THR A 5 3.97 -36.75 9.52
CA THR A 5 4.99 -35.69 9.45
C THR A 5 4.82 -34.85 8.19
N VAL A 6 4.50 -35.47 7.05
CA VAL A 6 4.20 -34.76 5.80
C VAL A 6 2.91 -33.92 5.92
N THR A 7 1.85 -34.45 6.53
CA THR A 7 0.62 -33.67 6.76
C THR A 7 0.85 -32.49 7.70
N ALA A 8 1.66 -32.66 8.76
CA ALA A 8 1.98 -31.57 9.67
C ALA A 8 2.81 -30.48 8.97
N ALA A 9 3.79 -30.85 8.15
CA ALA A 9 4.58 -29.91 7.37
C ALA A 9 3.73 -29.12 6.36
N LEU A 10 2.77 -29.77 5.71
CA LEU A 10 1.85 -29.13 4.76
C LEU A 10 0.93 -28.10 5.46
N VAL A 11 0.40 -28.43 6.63
CA VAL A 11 -0.43 -27.50 7.42
C VAL A 11 0.36 -26.28 7.87
N VAL A 12 1.60 -26.45 8.30
CA VAL A 12 2.48 -25.33 8.66
C VAL A 12 2.78 -24.45 7.46
N LEU A 13 3.07 -25.03 6.29
CA LEU A 13 3.33 -24.29 5.07
C LEU A 13 2.11 -23.45 4.63
N LEU A 14 0.90 -24.02 4.64
CA LEU A 14 -0.33 -23.28 4.32
C LEU A 14 -0.66 -22.18 5.33
N ALA A 15 -0.36 -22.39 6.62
CA ALA A 15 -0.58 -21.38 7.64
C ALA A 15 0.33 -20.15 7.45
N THR A 16 1.56 -20.34 6.97
CA THR A 16 2.49 -19.22 6.73
C THR A 16 2.11 -18.34 5.54
N THR A 17 1.48 -18.90 4.50
CA THR A 17 1.07 -18.12 3.31
C THR A 17 -0.12 -17.19 3.57
N ALA A 18 -0.95 -17.50 4.57
CA ALA A 18 -2.11 -16.68 4.92
C ALA A 18 -1.73 -15.32 5.54
N VAL A 19 -0.53 -15.20 6.13
CA VAL A 19 -0.07 -13.96 6.80
C VAL A 19 0.30 -12.87 5.78
N ALA A 20 0.77 -13.24 4.59
CA ALA A 20 1.19 -12.29 3.56
C ALA A 20 0.01 -11.47 2.97
N ALA A 21 -1.21 -12.01 3.01
CA ALA A 21 -2.40 -11.34 2.48
C ALA A 21 -2.91 -10.17 3.36
N TRP A 22 -2.36 -10.00 4.57
CA TRP A 22 -2.82 -9.01 5.55
C TRP A 22 -1.84 -7.84 5.72
N ALA A 23 -0.74 -7.83 4.96
CA ALA A 23 0.24 -6.76 4.95
C ALA A 23 -0.20 -5.58 4.05
N GLU A 24 -1.50 -5.28 3.99
CA GLU A 24 -1.98 -4.10 3.27
C GLU A 24 -1.55 -2.85 4.02
N GLN A 25 -0.79 -2.01 3.34
CA GLN A 25 -0.30 -0.77 3.92
C GLN A 25 -1.45 0.20 4.10
N LYS A 26 -1.61 0.72 5.32
CA LYS A 26 -2.67 1.67 5.66
C LYS A 26 -2.26 3.08 5.27
N ASP A 27 -3.28 3.89 4.99
CA ASP A 27 -3.09 5.32 4.80
C ASP A 27 -2.54 6.00 6.05
N ALA A 28 -1.74 7.04 5.84
CA ALA A 28 -1.36 7.96 6.88
C ALA A 28 -2.61 8.60 7.51
N VAL A 29 -2.56 8.77 8.84
CA VAL A 29 -3.69 9.25 9.63
C VAL A 29 -4.19 10.59 9.10
N GLY A 30 -5.50 10.69 8.84
CA GLY A 30 -6.14 11.91 8.36
C GLY A 30 -6.03 12.15 6.86
N CYS A 31 -5.27 11.33 6.13
CA CYS A 31 -5.20 11.42 4.68
C CYS A 31 -6.43 10.81 4.01
N LYS A 32 -6.83 11.44 2.91
CA LYS A 32 -7.97 11.06 2.09
C LYS A 32 -7.64 11.29 0.63
N ASP A 33 -8.32 10.56 -0.24
CA ASP A 33 -8.27 10.82 -1.68
C ASP A 33 -8.75 12.24 -1.99
N HIS A 34 -8.22 12.78 -3.09
CA HIS A 34 -8.69 14.06 -3.59
C HIS A 34 -10.12 13.92 -4.14
N PRO A 35 -11.02 14.90 -3.94
CA PRO A 35 -12.42 14.77 -4.37
C PRO A 35 -12.67 14.51 -5.87
N LEU A 36 -11.66 14.74 -6.72
CA LEU A 36 -11.77 14.60 -8.18
C LEU A 36 -11.21 13.29 -8.72
N PHE A 37 -10.41 12.56 -7.94
CA PHE A 37 -9.76 11.34 -8.41
C PHE A 37 -9.62 10.33 -7.29
N ASN A 38 -9.91 9.09 -7.65
CA ASN A 38 -9.71 7.95 -6.77
C ASN A 38 -8.33 7.37 -7.05
N ARG A 39 -7.66 6.88 -6.01
CA ARG A 39 -6.38 6.18 -6.15
C ARG A 39 -6.46 4.95 -7.04
N MET A 40 -5.28 4.52 -7.49
CA MET A 40 -5.08 3.23 -8.11
C MET A 40 -5.31 2.09 -7.10
N PRO A 41 -5.88 0.94 -7.52
CA PRO A 41 -6.05 -0.21 -6.64
C PRO A 41 -4.72 -0.66 -6.04
N THR A 42 -4.72 -1.14 -4.80
CA THR A 42 -3.55 -1.65 -4.05
C THR A 42 -2.49 -0.62 -3.63
N TYR A 43 -2.70 0.67 -3.91
CA TYR A 43 -1.84 1.77 -3.41
C TYR A 43 -2.39 2.39 -2.12
N TRP A 44 -1.51 2.89 -1.27
CA TRP A 44 -1.85 3.58 -0.02
C TRP A 44 -1.21 4.98 0.03
N ILE A 45 -1.79 5.89 0.82
CA ILE A 45 -1.28 7.24 1.01
C ILE A 45 -0.23 7.22 2.12
N HIS A 46 1.04 7.35 1.78
CA HIS A 46 2.12 7.43 2.77
C HIS A 46 2.13 8.76 3.55
N GLY A 47 1.57 9.83 2.98
CA GLY A 47 1.47 11.14 3.62
C GLY A 47 0.73 12.14 2.75
N CYS A 48 0.18 13.19 3.37
CA CYS A 48 -0.57 14.23 2.71
C CYS A 48 -0.36 15.58 3.41
N SER A 49 -0.53 16.68 2.65
CA SER A 49 -0.57 18.03 3.18
C SER A 49 -1.62 18.81 2.41
N THR A 50 -2.49 19.51 3.14
CA THR A 50 -3.51 20.38 2.56
C THR A 50 -3.17 21.81 2.95
N LYS A 51 -3.09 22.69 1.94
CA LYS A 51 -2.81 24.11 2.10
C LYS A 51 -3.75 24.88 1.18
N GLU A 52 -4.48 25.85 1.72
CA GLU A 52 -5.57 26.53 1.00
C GLU A 52 -5.08 27.48 -0.09
N PHE A 53 -3.84 27.98 0.02
CA PHE A 53 -3.26 28.97 -0.89
C PHE A 53 -1.81 28.60 -1.26
N ASP A 54 -1.56 27.33 -1.59
CA ASP A 54 -0.23 26.90 -2.04
C ASP A 54 -0.02 27.22 -3.52
N ALA A 55 1.23 27.47 -3.88
CA ALA A 55 1.66 27.57 -5.26
C ALA A 55 2.67 26.46 -5.54
N HIS A 56 2.40 25.66 -6.57
CA HIS A 56 3.33 24.62 -7.01
C HIS A 56 3.88 24.96 -8.39
N VAL A 57 5.20 24.94 -8.50
CA VAL A 57 5.90 25.20 -9.75
C VAL A 57 6.11 23.86 -10.46
N PHE A 58 5.53 23.71 -11.65
CA PHE A 58 5.60 22.47 -12.41
C PHE A 58 6.79 22.51 -13.37
N ASN A 59 7.64 21.48 -13.32
CA ASN A 59 8.71 21.35 -14.30
C ASN A 59 8.12 20.99 -15.68
N VAL A 60 8.29 21.88 -16.66
CA VAL A 60 7.79 21.70 -18.03
C VAL A 60 8.88 21.24 -19.01
N GLY A 61 10.10 21.00 -18.53
CA GLY A 61 11.21 20.48 -19.31
C GLY A 61 12.56 20.75 -18.64
N LYS A 62 13.65 20.30 -19.29
CA LYS A 62 15.02 20.49 -18.76
C LYS A 62 15.30 21.98 -18.53
N GLY A 63 15.39 22.38 -17.26
CA GLY A 63 15.66 23.76 -16.84
C GLY A 63 14.49 24.73 -17.04
N LYS A 64 13.25 24.24 -17.18
CA LYS A 64 12.06 25.08 -17.33
C LYS A 64 11.01 24.73 -16.27
N THR A 65 10.51 25.78 -15.63
CA THR A 65 9.58 25.78 -14.49
C THR A 65 8.49 26.81 -14.72
#